data_AF-A0A238X871-F1
#
_entry.id   AF-A0A238X871-F1
#
_cell.length_a   1.000
_cell.length_b   1.000
_cell.length_c   1.000
_cell.angle_alpha   90.00
_cell.angle_beta   90.00
_cell.angle_gamma   90.00
#
_symmetry.space_group_name_H-M   'P 1'
#
loop_
_entity.id
_entity.type
_entity.pdbx_description
1 polymer ?
#
loop_
_entity_poly.entity_id
_entity_poly.type
_entity_poly.pdbx_seq_one_letter_code
_entity_poly.pdbx_strand_id
1 'polypeptide(L)'
;MFVAGMGATALGGSALLASGASSRVESQRGATIRVVGDEEAYLRLVYNQEPLTVNCDGSIELVTITNQLKETIDEIVIENLTVEPADLVVNEGTLAVPDQIDVGEIGRITITVECEPGTDTTSTVSFDIIAKGIDQAVIANGHVDKRFVEVNCECARVEGCSPGFWRQPAYRNGIWTDTDTYGPSERVADVFTLAVTGTQGQGGNAVDFDELTLREALDGGGGSGVSGAQQILLRAATAGLLNSQHPEVNYPKTESQLIADVDAALATEDRERILALAADLDEVNNEECPIRLRSEEEA
;
A
#
# COMPACT_ATOMS: atom_id res chain seq x y z
N MET A 1 -99.25 36.26 -37.77
CA MET A 1 -99.45 37.63 -38.27
C MET A 1 -98.33 38.49 -37.69
N PHE A 2 -97.47 39.04 -38.57
CA PHE A 2 -96.63 40.26 -38.45
C PHE A 2 -96.46 40.89 -37.04
N VAL A 3 -95.28 41.27 -36.52
CA VAL A 3 -94.13 41.99 -37.10
C VAL A 3 -92.86 41.82 -36.23
N ALA A 4 -91.71 41.81 -36.92
CA ALA A 4 -90.34 42.22 -36.59
C ALA A 4 -89.98 42.90 -35.24
N GLY A 5 -88.77 42.56 -34.76
CA GLY A 5 -87.88 43.44 -34.00
C GLY A 5 -86.43 43.28 -34.51
N MET A 6 -85.88 44.34 -35.08
CA MET A 6 -84.55 44.44 -35.68
C MET A 6 -83.46 44.82 -34.66
N GLY A 7 -82.21 44.45 -34.94
CA GLY A 7 -80.98 45.07 -34.41
C GLY A 7 -79.99 44.04 -33.86
N ALA A 8 -78.70 43.99 -34.22
CA ALA A 8 -77.89 44.79 -35.12
C ALA A 8 -76.72 43.92 -35.61
N THR A 9 -76.30 44.12 -36.86
CA THR A 9 -75.11 43.54 -37.47
C THR A 9 -73.84 44.26 -36.96
N ALA A 10 -72.89 43.50 -36.44
CA ALA A 10 -71.48 43.88 -36.45
C ALA A 10 -70.70 42.81 -37.21
N LEU A 11 -70.30 43.17 -38.42
CA LEU A 11 -69.32 42.43 -39.23
C LEU A 11 -67.95 42.63 -38.60
N GLY A 12 -67.30 41.53 -38.22
CA GLY A 12 -65.93 41.52 -37.75
C GLY A 12 -65.37 40.12 -37.96
N GLY A 13 -64.97 39.83 -39.20
CA GLY A 13 -64.33 38.57 -39.54
C GLY A 13 -62.96 38.46 -38.91
N SER A 14 -62.63 37.26 -38.44
CA SER A 14 -61.29 36.67 -38.47
C SER A 14 -61.42 35.19 -38.16
N ALA A 15 -61.62 34.40 -39.21
CA ALA A 15 -61.23 32.99 -39.20
C ALA A 15 -59.71 32.95 -39.37
N LEU A 16 -58.98 32.71 -38.29
CA LEU A 16 -57.57 32.36 -38.33
C LEU A 16 -57.45 30.88 -37.94
N LEU A 17 -57.23 30.07 -38.97
CA LEU A 17 -56.75 28.69 -38.88
C LEU A 17 -55.35 28.73 -38.26
N ALA A 18 -55.24 28.50 -36.95
CA ALA A 18 -53.97 28.19 -36.33
C ALA A 18 -53.71 26.68 -36.51
N SER A 19 -52.94 26.36 -37.56
CA SER A 19 -52.31 25.06 -37.75
C SER A 19 -51.53 24.67 -36.49
N GLY A 20 -51.63 23.39 -36.13
CA GLY A 20 -50.93 22.81 -34.99
C GLY A 20 -49.44 23.13 -34.99
N ALA A 21 -49.02 23.81 -33.94
CA ALA A 21 -47.66 23.75 -33.44
C ALA A 21 -47.76 23.11 -32.06
N SER A 22 -47.74 21.77 -32.00
CA SER A 22 -47.34 21.09 -30.79
C SER A 22 -45.86 21.38 -30.59
N SER A 23 -45.55 22.43 -29.84
CA SER A 23 -44.21 22.57 -29.26
C SER A 23 -44.06 21.39 -28.30
N ARG A 24 -43.23 20.42 -28.65
CA ARG A 24 -42.62 19.57 -27.63
C ARG A 24 -41.73 20.52 -26.83
N VAL A 25 -42.24 20.98 -25.70
CA VAL A 25 -41.39 21.49 -24.65
C VAL A 25 -40.65 20.26 -24.13
N GLU A 26 -39.49 20.01 -24.70
CA GLU A 26 -38.51 19.11 -24.13
C GLU A 26 -38.06 19.77 -22.83
N SER A 27 -38.77 19.40 -21.75
CA SER A 27 -38.50 19.87 -20.41
C SER A 27 -37.23 19.19 -19.92
N GLN A 28 -36.07 19.60 -20.46
CA GLN A 28 -34.78 19.33 -19.84
C GLN A 28 -34.69 20.20 -18.58
N ARG A 29 -35.31 19.71 -17.50
CA ARG A 29 -34.98 20.18 -16.16
C ARG A 29 -33.59 19.65 -15.89
N GLY A 30 -32.65 20.53 -15.54
CA GLY A 30 -31.44 20.13 -14.83
C GLY A 30 -31.86 19.47 -13.52
N ALA A 31 -32.10 18.16 -13.58
CA ALA A 31 -32.47 17.36 -12.44
C ALA A 31 -31.18 16.94 -11.77
N THR A 32 -30.91 17.45 -10.57
CA THR A 32 -29.90 16.87 -9.70
C THR A 32 -30.44 15.52 -9.22
N ILE A 33 -30.06 14.45 -9.91
CA ILE A 33 -30.43 13.09 -9.52
C ILE A 33 -29.60 12.74 -8.28
N ARG A 34 -30.26 12.56 -7.14
CA ARG A 34 -29.61 12.09 -5.92
C ARG A 34 -29.25 10.62 -6.14
N VAL A 35 -27.96 10.35 -6.27
CA VAL A 35 -27.45 8.98 -6.41
C VAL A 35 -27.39 8.36 -5.01
N VAL A 36 -28.37 7.50 -4.73
CA VAL A 36 -28.38 6.61 -3.57
C VAL A 36 -27.88 5.25 -4.06
N GLY A 37 -27.23 4.45 -3.20
CA GLY A 37 -26.73 3.10 -3.50
C GLY A 37 -27.83 2.06 -3.78
N ASP A 38 -28.79 2.43 -4.61
CA ASP A 38 -29.93 1.63 -5.02
C ASP A 38 -29.56 0.82 -6.28
N GLU A 39 -30.05 -0.41 -6.38
CA GLU A 39 -29.73 -1.31 -7.49
C GLU A 39 -30.25 -0.77 -8.83
N GLU A 40 -31.32 0.02 -8.77
CA GLU A 40 -32.02 0.64 -9.91
C GLU A 40 -31.63 2.12 -10.13
N ALA A 41 -30.56 2.61 -9.50
CA ALA A 41 -30.09 3.97 -9.73
C ALA A 41 -29.56 4.12 -11.17
N TYR A 42 -29.99 5.19 -11.86
CA TYR A 42 -29.51 5.56 -13.20
C TYR A 42 -27.97 5.66 -13.28
N LEU A 43 -27.34 6.01 -12.16
CA LEU A 43 -25.91 5.85 -11.96
C LEU A 43 -25.73 5.00 -10.70
N ARG A 44 -25.28 3.75 -10.85
CA ARG A 44 -25.01 2.89 -9.69
C ARG A 44 -23.56 3.09 -9.27
N LEU A 45 -23.37 3.51 -8.01
CA LEU A 45 -22.07 3.67 -7.39
C LEU A 45 -21.93 2.62 -6.30
N VAL A 46 -20.95 1.74 -6.47
CA VAL A 46 -20.64 0.67 -5.51
C VAL A 46 -19.29 0.97 -4.88
N TYR A 47 -19.27 1.06 -3.55
CA TYR A 47 -18.07 1.27 -2.75
C TYR A 47 -17.83 0.03 -1.90
N ASN A 48 -16.57 -0.26 -1.60
CA ASN A 48 -16.23 -1.30 -0.64
C ASN A 48 -16.73 -0.87 0.74
N GLN A 49 -17.67 -1.65 1.29
CA GLN A 49 -18.22 -1.44 2.63
C GLN A 49 -17.36 -2.12 3.71
N GLU A 50 -16.41 -2.94 3.29
CA GLU A 50 -15.43 -3.57 4.16
C GLU A 50 -14.10 -2.82 4.05
N PRO A 51 -13.37 -2.64 5.15
CA PRO A 51 -12.05 -2.03 5.12
C PRO A 51 -11.10 -2.79 4.18
N LEU A 52 -10.37 -2.06 3.34
CA LEU A 52 -9.35 -2.61 2.47
C LEU A 52 -8.02 -2.69 3.22
N THR A 53 -7.37 -3.84 3.24
CA THR A 53 -6.03 -3.97 3.84
C THR A 53 -4.96 -3.71 2.80
N VAL A 54 -4.00 -2.84 3.13
CA VAL A 54 -2.81 -2.54 2.31
C VAL A 54 -1.55 -2.79 3.15
N ASN A 55 -0.62 -3.56 2.57
CA ASN A 55 0.67 -3.88 3.20
C ASN A 55 1.73 -2.90 2.72
N CYS A 56 1.93 -1.80 3.46
CA CYS A 56 2.82 -0.67 3.15
C CYS A 56 2.51 0.10 1.85
N ASP A 57 2.28 -0.55 0.71
CA ASP A 57 1.86 0.10 -0.53
C ASP A 57 0.90 -0.77 -1.35
N GLY A 58 0.08 -0.14 -2.19
CA GLY A 58 -0.83 -0.87 -3.05
C GLY A 58 -1.81 -0.01 -3.83
N SER A 59 -2.60 -0.64 -4.70
CA SER A 59 -3.68 0.01 -5.41
C SER A 59 -5.03 -0.38 -4.82
N ILE A 60 -5.84 0.62 -4.50
CA ILE A 60 -7.20 0.44 -3.98
C ILE A 60 -8.23 0.87 -5.02
N GLU A 61 -9.38 0.21 -5.03
CA GLU A 61 -10.55 0.64 -5.79
C GLU A 61 -11.41 1.57 -4.93
N LEU A 62 -11.55 2.82 -5.36
CA LEU A 62 -12.36 3.82 -4.66
C LEU A 62 -13.85 3.58 -4.91
N VAL A 63 -14.21 3.33 -6.16
CA VAL A 63 -15.59 3.17 -6.58
C VAL A 63 -15.69 2.40 -7.89
N THR A 64 -16.70 1.52 -7.95
CA THR A 64 -17.21 0.95 -9.19
C THR A 64 -18.45 1.73 -9.63
N ILE A 65 -18.41 2.27 -10.85
CA ILE A 65 -19.48 3.03 -11.47
C ILE A 65 -20.12 2.17 -12.55
N THR A 66 -21.43 1.96 -12.49
CA THR A 66 -22.20 1.36 -13.60
C THR A 66 -23.08 2.42 -14.23
N ASN A 67 -22.91 2.65 -15.53
CA ASN A 67 -23.73 3.58 -16.28
C ASN A 67 -25.06 2.92 -16.68
N GLN A 68 -26.16 3.27 -16.02
CA GLN A 68 -27.52 2.86 -16.40
C GLN A 68 -28.31 4.01 -17.06
N LEU A 69 -27.64 5.09 -17.44
CA LEU A 69 -28.23 6.19 -18.19
C LEU A 69 -28.55 5.73 -19.62
N LYS A 70 -29.27 6.58 -20.35
CA LYS A 70 -29.55 6.36 -21.78
C LYS A 70 -28.48 6.97 -22.69
N GLU A 71 -27.42 7.51 -22.10
CA GLU A 71 -26.32 8.20 -22.76
C GLU A 71 -24.97 7.79 -22.16
N THR A 72 -23.90 7.94 -22.94
CA THR A 72 -22.52 7.71 -22.51
C THR A 72 -22.08 8.81 -21.55
N ILE A 73 -21.32 8.43 -20.53
CA ILE A 73 -20.62 9.35 -19.64
C ILE A 73 -19.26 9.61 -20.27
N ASP A 74 -18.94 10.87 -20.56
CA ASP A 74 -17.73 11.31 -21.27
C ASP A 74 -16.81 12.19 -20.41
N GLU A 75 -17.25 12.56 -19.21
CA GLU A 75 -16.43 13.27 -18.24
C GLU A 75 -16.64 12.69 -16.85
N ILE A 76 -15.55 12.21 -16.24
CA ILE A 76 -15.54 11.72 -14.86
C ILE A 76 -14.43 12.44 -14.12
N VAL A 77 -14.77 13.07 -13.00
CA VAL A 77 -13.83 13.84 -12.19
C VAL A 77 -13.97 13.43 -10.73
N ILE A 78 -12.84 13.24 -10.07
CA ILE A 78 -12.75 13.12 -8.61
C ILE A 78 -12.34 14.46 -8.05
N GLU A 79 -13.10 14.96 -7.07
CA GLU A 79 -12.82 16.21 -6.36
C GLU A 79 -12.80 15.96 -4.85
N ASN A 80 -12.27 16.91 -4.07
CA ASN A 80 -12.25 16.89 -2.61
C ASN A 80 -11.73 15.57 -2.01
N LEU A 81 -10.71 14.99 -2.63
CA LEU A 81 -10.03 13.81 -2.11
C LEU A 81 -9.29 14.19 -0.81
N THR A 82 -9.66 13.55 0.29
CA THR A 82 -9.07 13.80 1.61
C THR A 82 -8.84 12.48 2.34
N VAL A 83 -7.77 12.40 3.12
CA VAL A 83 -7.42 11.22 3.91
C VAL A 83 -7.19 11.59 5.35
N GLU A 84 -7.80 10.82 6.27
CA GLU A 84 -7.66 11.00 7.71
C GLU A 84 -7.63 9.63 8.44
N PRO A 85 -6.67 9.39 9.37
CA PRO A 85 -5.49 10.20 9.67
C PRO A 85 -4.47 10.25 8.52
N ALA A 86 -3.43 11.08 8.65
CA ALA A 86 -2.43 11.34 7.60
C ALA A 86 -1.39 10.21 7.42
N ASP A 87 -1.58 9.06 8.08
CA ASP A 87 -0.69 7.90 8.01
C ASP A 87 -0.81 7.17 6.66
N LEU A 88 -1.86 7.46 5.89
CA LEU A 88 -2.04 6.98 4.51
C LEU A 88 -1.80 8.14 3.54
N VAL A 89 -0.75 8.01 2.73
CA VAL A 89 -0.42 8.91 1.64
C VAL A 89 -1.07 8.43 0.35
N VAL A 90 -1.73 9.34 -0.35
CA VAL A 90 -2.38 9.04 -1.62
C VAL A 90 -1.61 9.68 -2.76
N ASN A 91 -1.25 8.87 -3.74
CA ASN A 91 -0.52 9.33 -4.91
C ASN A 91 -1.53 9.80 -5.98
N GLU A 92 -1.97 11.06 -5.91
CA GLU A 92 -2.98 11.60 -6.85
C GLU A 92 -2.59 11.43 -8.33
N GLY A 93 -1.29 11.45 -8.66
CA GLY A 93 -0.79 11.20 -10.01
C GLY A 93 -1.02 9.77 -10.53
N THR A 94 -1.47 8.85 -9.68
CA THR A 94 -1.81 7.46 -10.01
C THR A 94 -3.32 7.22 -10.09
N LEU A 95 -4.13 8.26 -9.91
CA LEU A 95 -5.58 8.16 -10.02
C LEU A 95 -5.94 7.73 -11.45
N ALA A 96 -6.45 6.50 -11.58
CA ALA A 96 -6.93 5.97 -12.83
C ALA A 96 -8.44 6.19 -12.90
N VAL A 97 -8.85 7.14 -13.75
CA VAL A 97 -10.26 7.43 -14.05
C VAL A 97 -10.57 7.00 -15.48
N PRO A 98 -11.68 6.28 -15.73
CA PRO A 98 -12.10 5.98 -17.10
C PRO A 98 -12.40 7.26 -17.89
N ASP A 99 -11.90 7.35 -19.11
CA ASP A 99 -12.17 8.50 -20.00
C ASP A 99 -13.65 8.56 -20.42
N GLN A 100 -14.31 7.40 -20.52
CA GLN A 100 -15.74 7.29 -20.84
C GLN A 100 -16.33 5.99 -20.28
N ILE A 101 -17.64 5.96 -20.07
CA ILE A 101 -18.40 4.75 -19.73
C ILE A 101 -19.66 4.69 -20.59
N ASP A 102 -19.71 3.72 -21.51
CA ASP A 102 -20.88 3.51 -22.37
C ASP A 102 -22.09 2.98 -21.59
N VAL A 103 -23.27 3.08 -22.20
CA VAL A 103 -24.52 2.63 -21.59
C VAL A 103 -24.47 1.14 -21.27
N GLY A 104 -24.68 0.80 -20.00
CA GLY A 104 -24.61 -0.57 -19.48
C GLY A 104 -23.20 -1.03 -19.12
N GLU A 105 -22.17 -0.20 -19.34
CA GLU A 105 -20.78 -0.54 -19.00
C GLU A 105 -20.41 -0.14 -17.57
N ILE A 106 -19.26 -0.66 -17.14
CA ILE A 106 -18.70 -0.47 -15.81
C ILE A 106 -17.36 0.26 -15.94
N GLY A 107 -17.23 1.37 -15.22
CA GLY A 107 -15.97 2.06 -14.98
C GLY A 107 -15.49 1.82 -13.55
N ARG A 108 -14.17 1.70 -13.37
CA ARG A 108 -13.54 1.55 -12.06
C ARG A 108 -12.58 2.70 -11.85
N ILE A 109 -12.61 3.28 -10.66
CA ILE A 109 -11.67 4.31 -10.26
C ILE A 109 -10.74 3.71 -9.23
N THR A 110 -9.46 3.67 -9.55
CA THR A 110 -8.42 3.12 -8.66
C THR A 110 -7.36 4.17 -8.38
N ILE A 111 -6.71 4.05 -7.23
CA ILE A 111 -5.61 4.94 -6.85
C ILE A 111 -4.53 4.14 -6.11
N THR A 112 -3.27 4.56 -6.25
CA THR A 112 -2.18 4.00 -5.45
C THR A 112 -2.06 4.76 -4.14
N VAL A 113 -1.90 4.00 -3.06
CA VAL A 113 -1.74 4.49 -1.70
C VAL A 113 -0.48 3.88 -1.08
N GLU A 114 0.10 4.61 -0.14
CA GLU A 114 1.29 4.24 0.60
C GLU A 114 1.06 4.56 2.09
N CYS A 115 1.34 3.60 2.96
CA CYS A 115 1.15 3.71 4.40
C CYS A 115 2.47 4.10 5.08
N GLU A 116 2.38 4.90 6.14
CA GLU A 116 3.52 5.22 6.97
C GLU A 116 3.98 3.97 7.76
N PRO A 117 5.27 3.60 7.70
CA PRO A 117 5.78 2.45 8.44
C PRO A 117 5.61 2.58 9.95
N GLY A 118 5.26 1.48 10.61
CA GLY A 118 5.03 1.41 12.05
C GLY A 118 3.63 1.84 12.50
N THR A 119 2.72 2.10 11.56
CA THR A 119 1.34 2.45 11.85
C THR A 119 0.40 1.28 11.50
N ASP A 120 -0.31 0.79 12.52
CA ASP A 120 -1.52 -0.02 12.34
C ASP A 120 -2.71 0.92 12.54
N THR A 121 -3.07 1.65 11.49
CA THR A 121 -4.17 2.61 11.53
C THR A 121 -5.16 2.38 10.41
N THR A 122 -6.43 2.65 10.72
CA THR A 122 -7.50 2.67 9.73
C THR A 122 -7.65 4.11 9.25
N SER A 123 -7.33 4.34 7.98
CA SER A 123 -7.48 5.62 7.31
C SER A 123 -8.75 5.67 6.47
N THR A 124 -9.43 6.80 6.50
CA THR A 124 -10.65 7.05 5.75
C THR A 124 -10.33 7.92 4.55
N VAL A 125 -10.48 7.36 3.34
CA VAL A 125 -10.35 8.12 2.09
C VAL A 125 -11.73 8.63 1.70
N SER A 126 -11.95 9.94 1.77
CA SER A 126 -13.19 10.60 1.36
C SER A 126 -13.01 11.35 0.05
N PHE A 127 -14.04 11.35 -0.81
CA PHE A 127 -13.97 12.01 -2.12
C PHE A 127 -15.37 12.32 -2.68
N ASP A 128 -15.42 13.26 -3.62
CA ASP A 128 -16.57 13.56 -4.45
C ASP A 128 -16.37 13.02 -5.88
N ILE A 129 -17.46 12.57 -6.50
CA ILE A 129 -17.45 12.12 -7.91
C ILE A 129 -18.41 12.99 -8.71
N ILE A 130 -17.92 13.53 -9.82
CA ILE A 130 -18.71 14.21 -10.83
C ILE A 130 -18.68 13.36 -12.09
N ALA A 131 -19.85 12.95 -12.57
CA ALA A 131 -19.99 12.23 -13.84
C ALA A 131 -20.93 13.02 -14.77
N LYS A 132 -20.46 13.36 -15.97
CA LYS A 132 -21.26 14.08 -16.96
C LYS A 132 -21.39 13.27 -18.24
N GLY A 133 -22.57 13.33 -18.84
CA GLY A 133 -22.80 12.95 -20.22
C GLY A 133 -23.05 14.19 -21.08
N ILE A 134 -23.25 13.95 -22.38
CA ILE A 134 -23.31 14.98 -23.42
C ILE A 134 -24.43 16.01 -23.17
N ASP A 135 -25.61 15.58 -22.67
CA ASP A 135 -26.76 16.47 -22.46
C ASP A 135 -27.17 16.63 -20.98
N GLN A 136 -26.57 15.87 -20.04
CA GLN A 136 -26.86 15.94 -18.61
C GLN A 136 -25.62 15.79 -17.74
N ALA A 137 -25.43 16.72 -16.79
CA ALA A 137 -24.46 16.57 -15.72
C ALA A 137 -25.11 15.86 -14.52
N VAL A 138 -24.67 14.64 -14.22
CA VAL A 138 -25.04 13.94 -12.98
C VAL A 138 -24.02 14.31 -11.91
N ILE A 139 -24.29 15.41 -11.21
CA ILE A 139 -23.46 15.81 -10.08
C ILE A 139 -23.89 15.01 -8.87
N ALA A 140 -23.08 14.03 -8.51
CA ALA A 140 -23.29 13.21 -7.35
C ALA A 140 -22.58 13.88 -6.15
N ASN A 141 -23.09 15.05 -5.74
CA ASN A 141 -22.56 15.82 -4.62
C ASN A 141 -22.69 15.04 -3.30
N GLY A 142 -21.58 14.83 -2.59
CA GLY A 142 -21.55 14.33 -1.22
C GLY A 142 -22.15 15.35 -0.24
N HIS A 143 -23.47 15.46 -0.16
CA HIS A 143 -24.13 16.37 0.78
C HIS A 143 -25.06 15.69 1.79
N VAL A 144 -25.00 14.36 1.93
CA VAL A 144 -25.77 13.69 3.01
C VAL A 144 -25.13 12.40 3.50
N ASP A 145 -24.48 11.64 2.63
CA ASP A 145 -23.71 10.45 3.01
C ASP A 145 -22.29 10.65 2.48
N LYS A 146 -21.31 10.80 3.38
CA LYS A 146 -19.90 10.89 2.99
C LYS A 146 -19.54 9.60 2.25
N ARG A 147 -18.98 9.72 1.05
CA ARG A 147 -18.46 8.58 0.30
C ARG A 147 -17.04 8.39 0.79
N PHE A 148 -16.85 7.29 1.49
CA PHE A 148 -15.54 6.94 2.00
C PHE A 148 -15.25 5.48 1.77
N VAL A 149 -13.96 5.19 1.70
CA VAL A 149 -13.42 3.85 1.78
C VAL A 149 -12.49 3.82 2.98
N GLU A 150 -12.67 2.82 3.84
CA GLU A 150 -11.75 2.57 4.94
C GLU A 150 -10.59 1.72 4.43
N VAL A 151 -9.38 2.12 4.78
CA VAL A 151 -8.14 1.45 4.43
C VAL A 151 -7.40 1.13 5.72
N ASN A 152 -7.24 -0.14 6.01
CA ASN A 152 -6.38 -0.62 7.08
C ASN A 152 -4.94 -0.65 6.56
N CYS A 153 -4.11 0.21 7.11
CA CYS A 153 -2.67 0.13 6.92
C CYS A 153 -2.12 -0.92 7.87
N GLU A 154 -1.52 -1.96 7.30
CA GLU A 154 -0.71 -2.94 8.05
C GLU A 154 0.73 -2.78 7.55
N CYS A 155 1.43 -1.76 8.08
CA CYS A 155 2.84 -1.56 7.78
C CYS A 155 3.63 -1.64 9.07
N ALA A 156 4.10 -2.83 9.41
CA ALA A 156 4.95 -3.00 10.58
C ALA A 156 6.32 -2.35 10.31
N ARG A 157 6.80 -1.52 11.25
CA ARG A 157 8.12 -0.87 11.12
C ARG A 157 9.20 -1.94 11.05
N VAL A 158 10.14 -1.80 10.12
CA VAL A 158 11.32 -2.67 10.07
C VAL A 158 12.18 -2.37 11.30
N GLU A 159 12.56 -3.41 12.03
CA GLU A 159 13.42 -3.31 13.21
C GLU A 159 14.65 -4.20 13.04
N GLY A 160 15.74 -3.81 13.69
CA GLY A 160 16.98 -4.56 13.61
C GLY A 160 17.98 -4.12 14.66
N CYS A 161 18.62 -5.09 15.31
CA CYS A 161 19.72 -4.83 16.21
C CYS A 161 21.05 -5.14 15.52
N SER A 162 21.96 -4.16 15.57
CA SER A 162 23.22 -4.22 14.83
C SER A 162 24.11 -5.39 15.26
N PRO A 163 25.08 -5.83 14.43
CA PRO A 163 26.08 -6.80 14.88
C PRO A 163 26.82 -6.36 16.15
N GLY A 164 27.01 -5.05 16.32
CA GLY A 164 27.65 -4.48 17.50
C GLY A 164 26.81 -4.61 18.78
N PHE A 165 25.49 -4.57 18.67
CA PHE A 165 24.56 -4.80 19.77
C PHE A 165 24.68 -6.26 20.27
N TRP A 166 24.50 -7.23 19.37
CA TRP A 166 24.52 -8.66 19.71
C TRP A 166 25.86 -9.15 20.27
N ARG A 167 26.96 -8.50 19.87
CA ARG A 167 28.31 -8.81 20.33
C ARG A 167 28.55 -8.46 21.82
N GLN A 168 27.78 -7.53 22.39
CA GLN A 168 28.05 -7.01 23.72
C GLN A 168 27.91 -8.07 24.82
N PRO A 169 28.84 -8.14 25.79
CA PRO A 169 28.80 -9.13 26.87
C PRO A 169 27.50 -9.13 27.69
N ALA A 170 26.86 -7.98 27.86
CA ALA A 170 25.63 -7.84 28.65
C ALA A 170 24.46 -8.65 28.08
N TYR A 171 24.34 -8.71 26.75
CA TYR A 171 23.26 -9.44 26.07
C TYR A 171 23.55 -10.94 25.99
N ARG A 172 24.83 -11.34 25.91
CA ARG A 172 25.25 -12.76 25.87
C ARG A 172 24.95 -13.56 27.16
N ASN A 173 24.75 -12.87 28.27
CA ASN A 173 24.57 -13.52 29.58
C ASN A 173 23.11 -13.56 30.05
N GLY A 174 22.16 -13.07 29.23
CA GLY A 174 20.76 -13.01 29.64
C GLY A 174 19.72 -12.85 28.54
N ILE A 175 20.11 -12.60 27.28
CA ILE A 175 19.20 -12.45 26.12
C ILE A 175 19.57 -13.42 25.00
N TRP A 176 20.87 -13.63 24.74
CA TRP A 176 21.36 -14.59 23.74
C TRP A 176 22.37 -15.56 24.38
N THR A 177 21.96 -16.81 24.56
CA THR A 177 22.60 -17.83 25.40
C THR A 177 22.75 -19.15 24.65
N ASP A 178 23.57 -20.07 25.17
CA ASP A 178 23.78 -21.40 24.54
C ASP A 178 22.53 -22.30 24.54
N THR A 179 21.43 -21.90 25.20
CA THR A 179 20.15 -22.64 25.17
C THR A 179 19.22 -22.18 24.06
N ASP A 180 19.54 -21.08 23.37
CA ASP A 180 18.78 -20.62 22.23
C ASP A 180 19.04 -21.49 20.99
N THR A 181 18.09 -21.51 20.05
CA THR A 181 18.19 -22.31 18.81
C THR A 181 19.51 -22.09 18.08
N TYR A 182 19.98 -20.83 18.07
CA TYR A 182 21.26 -20.43 17.49
C TYR A 182 22.12 -19.78 18.56
N GLY A 183 22.70 -20.60 19.44
CA GLY A 183 23.50 -20.13 20.56
C GLY A 183 24.86 -19.53 20.14
N PRO A 184 25.54 -18.79 21.04
CA PRO A 184 26.86 -18.19 20.75
C PRO A 184 27.95 -19.17 20.32
N SER A 185 27.87 -20.43 20.79
CA SER A 185 28.84 -21.49 20.48
C SER A 185 28.51 -22.32 19.25
N GLU A 186 27.34 -22.12 18.62
CA GLU A 186 26.94 -22.78 17.38
C GLU A 186 27.90 -22.40 16.25
N ARG A 187 28.20 -23.34 15.36
CA ARG A 187 29.13 -23.07 14.25
C ARG A 187 28.38 -22.43 13.09
N VAL A 188 29.05 -21.51 12.41
CA VAL A 188 28.55 -20.90 11.18
C VAL A 188 28.22 -21.97 10.13
N ALA A 189 29.08 -22.98 9.97
CA ALA A 189 28.89 -24.05 8.99
C ALA A 189 27.74 -25.01 9.31
N ASP A 190 27.24 -25.02 10.56
CA ASP A 190 26.06 -25.81 10.92
C ASP A 190 24.75 -25.07 10.55
N VAL A 191 24.82 -23.75 10.32
CA VAL A 191 23.68 -22.88 9.98
C VAL A 191 23.65 -22.52 8.50
N PHE A 192 24.81 -22.13 7.94
CA PHE A 192 24.95 -21.66 6.56
C PHE A 192 25.79 -22.63 5.74
N THR A 193 25.37 -22.87 4.49
CA THR A 193 26.10 -23.69 3.54
C THR A 193 27.28 -22.91 2.97
N LEU A 194 28.48 -23.22 3.44
CA LEU A 194 29.71 -22.58 2.98
C LEU A 194 30.20 -23.21 1.66
N ALA A 195 30.21 -22.43 0.58
CA ALA A 195 30.68 -22.89 -0.72
C ALA A 195 32.22 -22.84 -0.89
N VAL A 196 32.92 -22.04 -0.07
CA VAL A 196 34.37 -21.85 -0.14
C VAL A 196 34.99 -22.03 1.23
N THR A 197 36.02 -22.87 1.32
CA THR A 197 36.90 -22.94 2.48
C THR A 197 37.67 -21.64 2.59
N GLY A 198 37.42 -20.88 3.66
CA GLY A 198 38.03 -19.57 3.89
C GLY A 198 38.29 -19.38 5.37
N THR A 199 38.95 -18.28 5.71
CA THR A 199 39.26 -18.00 7.11
C THR A 199 38.82 -16.59 7.50
N GLN A 200 38.33 -16.44 8.73
CA GLN A 200 38.12 -15.15 9.37
C GLN A 200 39.42 -14.63 10.00
N GLY A 201 39.75 -13.35 9.80
CA GLY A 201 40.96 -12.72 10.33
C GLY A 201 42.14 -12.70 9.35
N GLN A 202 43.32 -12.27 9.83
CA GLN A 202 44.55 -12.19 9.03
C GLN A 202 45.71 -12.91 9.74
N GLY A 203 46.51 -13.66 8.96
CA GLY A 203 47.75 -14.29 9.45
C GLY A 203 47.51 -15.51 10.35
N GLY A 204 48.38 -15.73 11.34
CA GLY A 204 48.35 -16.94 12.19
C GLY A 204 47.20 -17.03 13.20
N ASN A 205 46.31 -16.03 13.24
CA ASN A 205 45.09 -16.02 14.06
C ASN A 205 43.83 -16.24 13.22
N ALA A 206 44.01 -16.68 11.97
CA ALA A 206 42.90 -16.92 11.07
C ALA A 206 42.16 -18.19 11.51
N VAL A 207 40.84 -18.09 11.66
CA VAL A 207 39.96 -19.22 12.03
C VAL A 207 39.25 -19.68 10.77
N ASP A 208 39.23 -20.98 10.50
CA ASP A 208 38.47 -21.54 9.37
C ASP A 208 36.97 -21.25 9.55
N PHE A 209 36.27 -20.90 8.48
CA PHE A 209 34.83 -20.67 8.56
C PHE A 209 34.06 -21.92 9.03
N ASP A 210 34.61 -23.13 8.81
CA ASP A 210 34.04 -24.40 9.30
C ASP A 210 34.14 -24.56 10.84
N GLU A 211 35.04 -23.81 11.48
CA GLU A 211 35.24 -23.80 12.93
C GLU A 211 34.75 -22.52 13.58
N LEU A 212 34.37 -21.52 12.78
CA LEU A 212 33.94 -20.21 13.23
C LEU A 212 32.59 -20.32 13.94
N THR A 213 32.52 -19.85 15.19
CA THR A 213 31.24 -19.78 15.92
C THR A 213 30.44 -18.54 15.51
N LEU A 214 29.11 -18.55 15.70
CA LEU A 214 28.25 -17.38 15.46
C LEU A 214 28.73 -16.16 16.28
N ARG A 215 29.15 -16.36 17.52
CA ARG A 215 29.76 -15.29 18.33
C ARG A 215 31.00 -14.69 17.66
N GLU A 216 31.88 -15.54 17.13
CA GLU A 216 33.09 -15.07 16.48
C GLU A 216 32.80 -14.42 15.13
N ALA A 217 31.77 -14.86 14.40
CA ALA A 217 31.32 -14.19 13.18
C ALA A 217 30.90 -12.72 13.45
N LEU A 218 30.28 -12.43 14.61
CA LEU A 218 29.99 -11.05 15.02
C LEU A 218 31.24 -10.20 15.29
N ASP A 219 32.34 -10.82 15.71
CA ASP A 219 33.66 -10.19 15.84
C ASP A 219 34.35 -9.99 14.47
N GLY A 220 33.74 -10.49 13.38
CA GLY A 220 34.27 -10.43 12.03
C GLY A 220 34.62 -9.02 11.55
N GLY A 221 35.60 -8.97 10.63
CA GLY A 221 36.13 -7.74 10.06
C GLY A 221 36.20 -7.82 8.54
N GLY A 222 36.32 -6.67 7.89
CA GLY A 222 36.51 -6.62 6.45
C GLY A 222 37.84 -7.22 5.99
N GLY A 223 37.96 -7.44 4.69
CA GLY A 223 39.19 -7.94 4.08
C GLY A 223 39.19 -7.79 2.56
N SER A 224 40.33 -8.12 1.96
CA SER A 224 40.45 -8.21 0.49
C SER A 224 39.91 -9.53 -0.04
N GLY A 225 39.57 -9.55 -1.33
CA GLY A 225 39.11 -10.75 -2.02
C GLY A 225 37.76 -11.29 -1.54
N VAL A 226 37.41 -12.50 -1.98
CA VAL A 226 36.14 -13.15 -1.67
C VAL A 226 36.04 -13.46 -0.17
N SER A 227 37.10 -13.99 0.45
CA SER A 227 37.10 -14.29 1.89
C SER A 227 36.82 -13.08 2.78
N GLY A 228 37.33 -11.90 2.41
CA GLY A 228 37.01 -10.66 3.13
C GLY A 228 35.55 -10.22 2.98
N ALA A 229 34.91 -10.50 1.84
CA ALA A 229 33.48 -10.25 1.66
C ALA A 229 32.63 -11.26 2.43
N GLN A 230 33.05 -12.53 2.48
CA GLN A 230 32.39 -13.56 3.29
C GLN A 230 32.42 -13.20 4.78
N GLN A 231 33.54 -12.68 5.31
CA GLN A 231 33.58 -12.20 6.70
C GLN A 231 32.55 -11.09 6.98
N ILE A 232 32.36 -10.16 6.03
CA ILE A 232 31.38 -9.08 6.16
C ILE A 232 29.96 -9.64 6.10
N LEU A 233 29.68 -10.52 5.14
CA LEU A 233 28.38 -11.16 5.00
C LEU A 233 28.03 -12.00 6.23
N LEU A 234 28.92 -12.87 6.71
CA LEU A 234 28.68 -13.73 7.87
C LEU A 234 28.44 -12.93 9.15
N ARG A 235 29.13 -11.79 9.31
CA ARG A 235 28.87 -10.86 10.41
C ARG A 235 27.46 -10.26 10.35
N ALA A 236 27.04 -9.76 9.18
CA ALA A 236 25.69 -9.19 9.00
C ALA A 236 24.60 -10.27 9.07
N ALA A 237 24.84 -11.43 8.48
CA ALA A 237 23.95 -12.59 8.49
C ALA A 237 23.73 -13.12 9.90
N THR A 238 24.78 -13.18 10.74
CA THR A 238 24.60 -13.60 12.13
C THR A 238 23.70 -12.65 12.89
N ALA A 239 23.87 -11.33 12.74
CA ALA A 239 22.97 -10.37 13.38
C ALA A 239 21.53 -10.49 12.85
N GLY A 240 21.37 -10.64 11.53
CA GLY A 240 20.05 -10.82 10.91
C GLY A 240 19.35 -12.11 11.34
N LEU A 241 20.10 -13.20 11.51
CA LEU A 241 19.59 -14.45 12.06
C LEU A 241 19.04 -14.24 13.47
N LEU A 242 19.81 -13.60 14.36
CA LEU A 242 19.38 -13.31 15.72
C LEU A 242 18.17 -12.38 15.76
N ASN A 243 18.16 -11.33 14.93
CA ASN A 243 17.00 -10.45 14.79
C ASN A 243 15.76 -11.21 14.33
N SER A 244 15.87 -12.07 13.31
CA SER A 244 14.75 -12.87 12.78
C SER A 244 14.16 -13.88 13.78
N GLN A 245 14.92 -14.24 14.81
CA GLN A 245 14.50 -15.18 15.85
C GLN A 245 13.97 -14.50 17.10
N HIS A 246 14.28 -13.22 17.29
CA HIS A 246 13.94 -12.54 18.53
C HIS A 246 12.47 -12.11 18.50
N PRO A 247 11.65 -12.50 19.49
CA PRO A 247 10.20 -12.25 19.47
C PRO A 247 9.82 -10.76 19.54
N GLU A 248 10.74 -9.91 19.98
CA GLU A 248 10.53 -8.45 20.07
C GLU A 248 11.04 -7.68 18.86
N VAL A 249 11.67 -8.32 17.86
CA VAL A 249 12.25 -7.62 16.70
C VAL A 249 11.44 -7.95 15.45
N ASN A 250 10.79 -6.95 14.86
CA ASN A 250 10.12 -7.08 13.57
C ASN A 250 11.11 -7.05 12.40
N TYR A 251 11.84 -8.16 12.24
CA TYR A 251 12.81 -8.32 11.17
C TYR A 251 12.10 -8.74 9.86
N PRO A 252 12.43 -8.14 8.69
CA PRO A 252 11.67 -8.31 7.45
C PRO A 252 11.95 -9.63 6.73
N LYS A 253 12.96 -10.39 7.18
CA LYS A 253 13.29 -11.71 6.66
C LYS A 253 13.01 -12.77 7.71
N THR A 254 12.34 -13.84 7.31
CA THR A 254 12.29 -15.05 8.13
C THR A 254 13.67 -15.73 8.16
N GLU A 255 13.91 -16.54 9.18
CA GLU A 255 15.10 -17.39 9.32
C GLU A 255 15.43 -18.16 8.04
N SER A 256 14.45 -18.88 7.48
CA SER A 256 14.65 -19.69 6.28
C SER A 256 14.97 -18.85 5.05
N GLN A 257 14.38 -17.67 4.89
CA GLN A 257 14.69 -16.77 3.78
C GLN A 257 16.10 -16.21 3.93
N LEU A 258 16.49 -15.79 5.14
CA LEU A 258 17.81 -15.25 5.41
C LEU A 258 18.91 -16.30 5.15
N ILE A 259 18.74 -17.53 5.64
CA ILE A 259 19.68 -18.63 5.37
C ILE A 259 19.77 -18.90 3.86
N ALA A 260 18.64 -19.00 3.16
CA ALA A 260 18.64 -19.26 1.72
C ALA A 260 19.33 -18.14 0.91
N ASP A 261 19.10 -16.87 1.25
CA ASP A 261 19.74 -15.73 0.60
C ASP A 261 21.26 -15.74 0.82
N VAL A 262 21.69 -15.99 2.06
CA VAL A 262 23.11 -16.05 2.44
C VAL A 262 23.80 -17.21 1.72
N ASP A 263 23.23 -18.41 1.75
CA ASP A 263 23.75 -19.59 1.06
C ASP A 263 23.86 -19.36 -0.44
N ALA A 264 22.84 -18.76 -1.06
CA ALA A 264 22.84 -18.42 -2.48
C ALA A 264 23.94 -17.41 -2.82
N ALA A 265 24.16 -16.39 -1.99
CA ALA A 265 25.21 -15.41 -2.19
C ALA A 265 26.60 -16.03 -2.03
N LEU A 266 26.82 -16.83 -0.98
CA LEU A 266 28.09 -17.52 -0.74
C LEU A 266 28.43 -18.49 -1.88
N ALA A 267 27.44 -19.18 -2.43
CA ALA A 267 27.60 -20.10 -3.56
C ALA A 267 28.05 -19.43 -4.87
N THR A 268 27.92 -18.10 -4.99
CA THR A 268 28.38 -17.38 -6.19
C THR A 268 29.90 -17.25 -6.26
N GLU A 269 30.58 -17.29 -5.10
CA GLU A 269 31.99 -16.92 -4.95
C GLU A 269 32.34 -15.53 -5.52
N ASP A 270 31.32 -14.68 -5.74
CA ASP A 270 31.47 -13.36 -6.33
C ASP A 270 31.52 -12.31 -5.23
N ARG A 271 32.66 -11.62 -5.13
CA ARG A 271 32.87 -10.57 -4.12
C ARG A 271 31.79 -9.50 -4.16
N GLU A 272 31.39 -9.04 -5.35
CA GLU A 272 30.42 -7.97 -5.48
C GLU A 272 29.04 -8.44 -5.04
N ARG A 273 28.63 -9.64 -5.43
CA ARG A 273 27.33 -10.20 -5.05
C ARG A 273 27.22 -10.48 -3.55
N ILE A 274 28.30 -10.98 -2.94
CA ILE A 274 28.39 -11.21 -1.49
C ILE A 274 28.32 -9.88 -0.73
N LEU A 275 29.04 -8.86 -1.19
CA LEU A 275 29.01 -7.54 -0.56
C LEU A 275 27.66 -6.83 -0.72
N ALA A 276 26.97 -7.04 -1.84
CA ALA A 276 25.64 -6.48 -2.05
C ALA A 276 24.66 -7.02 -1.00
N LEU A 277 24.57 -8.35 -0.84
CA LEU A 277 23.71 -8.92 0.21
C LEU A 277 24.16 -8.50 1.61
N ALA A 278 25.46 -8.42 1.86
CA ALA A 278 25.96 -7.98 3.15
C ALA A 278 25.55 -6.54 3.48
N ALA A 279 25.53 -5.65 2.48
CA ALA A 279 25.05 -4.28 2.63
C ALA A 279 23.54 -4.23 2.90
N ASP A 280 22.74 -5.00 2.15
CA ASP A 280 21.29 -5.08 2.35
C ASP A 280 20.96 -5.56 3.78
N LEU A 281 21.68 -6.57 4.29
CA LEU A 281 21.50 -7.06 5.66
C LEU A 281 22.01 -6.05 6.70
N ASP A 282 23.11 -5.35 6.43
CA ASP A 282 23.64 -4.32 7.34
C ASP A 282 22.67 -3.14 7.48
N GLU A 283 22.04 -2.70 6.40
CA GLU A 283 21.01 -1.65 6.42
C GLU A 283 19.87 -2.03 7.38
N VAL A 284 19.25 -3.19 7.16
CA VAL A 284 18.15 -3.67 8.00
C VAL A 284 18.59 -3.92 9.45
N ASN A 285 19.80 -4.45 9.67
CA ASN A 285 20.31 -4.68 11.03
C ASN A 285 20.61 -3.38 11.80
N ASN A 286 20.72 -2.24 11.12
CA ASN A 286 21.01 -0.95 11.73
C ASN A 286 19.77 -0.04 11.85
N GLU A 287 18.57 -0.62 11.69
CA GLU A 287 17.30 0.02 12.02
C GLU A 287 17.11 0.21 13.53
N GLU A 288 15.93 0.65 13.97
CA GLU A 288 15.64 0.79 15.39
C GLU A 288 15.66 -0.59 16.09
N CYS A 289 16.49 -0.70 17.13
CA CYS A 289 16.59 -1.91 17.95
C CYS A 289 15.64 -1.81 19.16
N PRO A 290 14.60 -2.65 19.25
CA PRO A 290 13.58 -2.57 20.30
C PRO A 290 14.03 -3.18 21.63
N ILE A 291 15.06 -4.03 21.61
CA ILE A 291 15.54 -4.76 22.78
C ILE A 291 16.28 -3.80 23.73
N ARG A 292 15.79 -3.67 24.96
CA ARG A 292 16.44 -2.89 26.03
C ARG A 292 17.06 -3.81 27.08
N LEU A 293 18.21 -3.39 27.64
CA LEU A 293 18.76 -4.06 28.81
C LEU A 293 17.90 -3.74 30.03
N ARG A 294 17.55 -4.76 30.81
CA ARG A 294 16.73 -4.69 32.05
C ARG A 294 17.25 -3.71 33.14
N SER A 295 18.30 -2.93 32.91
CA SER A 295 18.71 -1.85 33.81
C SER A 295 17.95 -0.53 33.63
N GLU A 296 17.09 -0.41 32.62
CA GLU A 296 16.31 0.81 32.35
C GLU A 296 14.80 0.69 32.67
N GLU A 297 14.33 -0.48 33.10
CA GLU A 297 12.94 -0.69 33.49
C GLU A 297 12.63 -0.23 34.94
N GLU A 298 13.64 0.24 35.69
CA GLU A 298 13.50 0.71 37.08
C GLU A 298 14.17 2.09 37.33
N ALA A 299 13.96 3.07 36.45
CA ALA A 299 14.36 4.47 36.69
C ALA A 299 13.20 5.46 36.50
#